data_AF-A0A9W9UUC3-F1
#
_entry.id   AF-A0A9W9UUC3-F1
#
_cell.length_a   1.000
_cell.length_b   1.000
_cell.length_c   1.000
_cell.angle_alpha   90.00
_cell.angle_beta   90.00
_cell.angle_gamma   90.00
#
_symmetry.space_group_name_H-M   'P 1'
#
loop_
_entity.id
_entity.type
_entity.pdbx_description
1 polymer ?
#
loop_
_entity_poly.entity_id
_entity_poly.type
_entity_poly.pdbx_seq_one_letter_code
_entity_poly.pdbx_strand_id
1 'polypeptide(L)'
;MVTKASVSHSPWKSISKWIANISINPTLAGAHQRPHTARPYHAAVGPSYGITTPVPVQHLARPSPFRFETGYALCAKRPSRPFPPPFLSPPSTSFSDPLTTHGLSQDKRLSVKGELVRGLNNGDDAIIVAENFIGVDDGVGAWATKPQGHAASTIADFPFNLRLWSRLLLHFWALEVERHNHDPSLDPVGYLQSAYEETLRATTSPTEWLGTTTSATAILHHAEQDGIQKPLLYVTNLGDCKIMVIRPSEEKVLFRTAEQWHWFDCPMQLGTNSIDTPRKDAVLSKVALQEDDIILALSDGVMDNLWEHEVLKIIMDSINKWEEGRVSHEDVPNSSLSDERNVFVARELLNSALTIAQDPFAESPFMEKAIDEGLAIEGGKMDDISVVVASCKKRAG
;
A
#
# COMPACT_ATOMS: atom_id res chain seq x y z
N MET A 1 -58.47 9.48 35.14
CA MET A 1 -57.83 8.38 35.89
C MET A 1 -57.29 7.40 34.89
N VAL A 2 -55.96 7.37 34.77
CA VAL A 2 -55.16 6.50 33.89
C VAL A 2 -54.31 5.65 34.81
N THR A 3 -54.26 4.34 34.60
CA THR A 3 -53.27 3.45 35.22
C THR A 3 -52.69 2.47 34.21
N LYS A 4 -51.37 2.35 34.30
CA LYS A 4 -50.39 1.73 33.40
C LYS A 4 -50.15 0.24 33.68
N ALA A 5 -49.54 -0.44 32.70
CA ALA A 5 -48.37 -1.35 32.76
C ALA A 5 -48.55 -2.48 31.71
N SER A 6 -47.57 -2.97 30.95
CA SER A 6 -46.10 -2.83 30.93
C SER A 6 -45.59 -3.32 29.56
N VAL A 7 -44.68 -2.56 28.93
CA VAL A 7 -43.96 -2.97 27.70
C VAL A 7 -42.48 -3.18 28.05
N SER A 8 -41.94 -4.29 27.56
CA SER A 8 -40.56 -4.77 27.69
C SER A 8 -39.53 -3.82 27.09
N HIS A 9 -38.43 -3.60 27.82
CA HIS A 9 -37.31 -2.74 27.45
C HIS A 9 -36.34 -3.40 26.47
N SER A 10 -35.93 -2.68 25.42
CA SER A 10 -34.72 -2.94 24.63
C SER A 10 -33.66 -1.86 24.95
N PRO A 11 -32.36 -2.21 25.11
CA PRO A 11 -31.35 -1.28 25.61
C PRO A 11 -30.52 -0.67 24.48
N TRP A 12 -31.03 0.34 23.79
CA TRP A 12 -30.23 1.19 22.89
C TRP A 12 -30.68 2.64 23.02
N LYS A 13 -29.97 3.43 23.84
CA LYS A 13 -29.97 4.90 23.87
C LYS A 13 -29.03 5.38 24.98
N SER A 14 -27.75 5.59 24.68
CA SER A 14 -26.89 6.53 25.42
C SER A 14 -25.53 6.72 24.74
N ILE A 15 -25.48 7.38 23.58
CA ILE A 15 -24.24 8.02 23.07
C ILE A 15 -24.65 9.37 22.49
N SER A 16 -24.85 10.37 23.35
CA SER A 16 -25.07 11.75 22.93
C SER A 16 -24.89 12.70 24.11
N LYS A 17 -23.67 12.79 24.66
CA LYS A 17 -23.30 13.80 25.67
C LYS A 17 -21.80 13.85 25.97
N TRP A 18 -20.91 14.13 25.00
CA TRP A 18 -19.51 14.48 25.31
C TRP A 18 -18.85 15.43 24.28
N ILE A 19 -19.61 16.36 23.70
CA ILE A 19 -19.05 17.53 23.01
C ILE A 19 -19.75 18.78 23.55
N ALA A 20 -19.29 19.26 24.70
CA ALA A 20 -19.55 20.60 25.21
C ALA A 20 -18.77 20.76 26.52
N ASN A 21 -17.54 21.28 26.45
CA ASN A 21 -16.94 22.18 27.45
C ASN A 21 -15.43 22.33 27.20
N ILE A 22 -15.06 23.30 26.35
CA ILE A 22 -13.78 24.02 26.51
C ILE A 22 -14.11 25.50 26.38
N SER A 23 -14.24 26.16 27.53
CA SER A 23 -14.27 27.62 27.64
C SER A 23 -12.85 28.09 27.93
N ILE A 24 -12.35 29.00 27.10
CA ILE A 24 -11.03 29.63 27.26
C ILE A 24 -11.26 30.95 27.99
N ASN A 25 -10.69 31.10 29.19
CA ASN A 25 -10.53 32.41 29.82
C ASN A 25 -9.05 32.81 29.81
N PRO A 26 -8.71 34.04 29.40
CA PRO A 26 -7.35 34.53 29.34
C PRO A 26 -6.92 35.12 30.70
N THR A 27 -5.61 35.32 30.83
CA THR A 27 -4.89 36.09 31.86
C THR A 27 -4.39 35.34 33.09
N LEU A 28 -3.10 35.00 33.07
CA LEU A 28 -2.15 35.40 34.11
C LEU A 28 -0.72 35.31 33.56
N ALA A 29 -0.10 36.48 33.47
CA ALA A 29 1.26 36.69 33.02
C ALA A 29 2.25 36.25 34.10
N GLY A 30 3.23 35.43 33.72
CA GLY A 30 4.41 35.10 34.53
C GLY A 30 5.59 34.92 33.58
N ALA A 31 6.50 35.89 33.59
CA ALA A 31 7.67 35.93 32.72
C ALA A 31 8.69 34.85 33.14
N HIS A 32 8.92 33.86 32.28
CA HIS A 32 10.16 33.08 32.28
C HIS A 32 10.60 32.77 30.85
N GLN A 33 11.91 32.91 30.65
CA GLN A 33 12.64 32.94 29.39
C GLN A 33 12.32 31.73 28.50
N ARG A 34 12.01 32.00 27.23
CA ARG A 34 11.82 30.99 26.17
C ARG A 34 13.17 30.38 25.78
N PRO A 35 13.36 29.05 25.85
CA PRO A 35 14.24 28.36 24.93
C PRO A 35 13.52 28.26 23.59
N HIS A 36 14.11 28.85 22.55
CA HIS A 36 13.73 28.57 21.17
C HIS A 36 13.96 27.08 20.87
N THR A 37 13.13 26.54 19.97
CA THR A 37 13.14 25.18 19.37
C THR A 37 12.25 24.09 20.00
N ALA A 38 10.96 24.37 20.15
CA ALA A 38 9.97 23.31 19.94
C ALA A 38 9.69 23.22 18.42
N ARG A 39 10.44 22.37 17.70
CA ARG A 39 10.05 21.97 16.34
C ARG A 39 8.73 21.19 16.45
N PRO A 40 7.65 21.57 15.76
CA PRO A 40 6.49 20.70 15.64
C PRO A 40 6.96 19.41 14.92
N TYR A 41 6.76 18.25 15.54
CA TYR A 41 7.01 16.94 14.93
C TYR A 41 5.92 16.58 13.92
N HIS A 42 5.74 17.44 12.90
CA HIS A 42 5.06 17.11 11.66
C HIS A 42 6.06 17.36 10.54
N ALA A 43 7.05 16.48 10.41
CA ALA A 43 7.76 16.39 9.15
C ALA A 43 6.72 15.91 8.13
N ALA A 44 6.33 16.77 7.19
CA ALA A 44 5.55 16.35 6.04
C ALA A 44 6.31 15.22 5.35
N VAL A 45 5.67 14.05 5.19
CA VAL A 45 6.24 12.96 4.40
C VAL A 45 6.06 13.38 2.95
N GLY A 46 7.11 13.95 2.36
CA GLY A 46 7.11 14.24 0.93
C GLY A 46 6.96 12.93 0.13
N PRO A 47 6.38 12.97 -1.08
CA PRO A 47 6.28 11.79 -1.92
C PRO A 47 7.67 11.18 -2.19
N SER A 48 7.72 9.84 -2.30
CA SER A 48 8.93 9.10 -2.64
C SER A 48 8.74 8.32 -3.94
N TYR A 49 9.83 8.14 -4.68
CA TYR A 49 9.81 7.55 -6.02
C TYR A 49 11.01 6.62 -6.21
N GLY A 50 10.86 5.64 -7.10
CA GLY A 50 11.96 4.77 -7.50
C GLY A 50 11.55 3.76 -8.55
N ILE A 51 12.49 2.89 -8.91
CA ILE A 51 12.36 1.98 -10.05
C ILE A 51 12.07 0.57 -9.55
N THR A 52 12.88 0.07 -8.62
CA THR A 52 12.75 -1.25 -8.01
C THR A 52 12.88 -1.14 -6.51
N THR A 53 12.25 -2.07 -5.79
CA THR A 53 12.47 -2.19 -4.35
C THR A 53 13.79 -2.90 -4.06
N PRO A 54 14.49 -2.60 -2.95
CA PRO A 54 15.76 -3.25 -2.64
C PRO A 54 15.61 -4.78 -2.54
N VAL A 55 16.33 -5.51 -3.39
CA VAL A 55 16.42 -6.98 -3.36
C VAL A 55 17.83 -7.37 -2.90
N PRO A 56 17.99 -8.37 -2.01
CA PRO A 56 19.31 -8.96 -1.76
C PRO A 56 19.93 -9.43 -3.08
N VAL A 57 21.22 -9.19 -3.29
CA VAL A 57 21.92 -9.62 -4.52
C VAL A 57 21.80 -11.14 -4.64
N GLN A 58 20.94 -11.62 -5.53
CA GLN A 58 20.84 -13.01 -5.91
C GLN A 58 21.25 -13.15 -7.38
N HIS A 59 22.19 -14.05 -7.64
CA HIS A 59 22.57 -14.44 -8.99
C HIS A 59 21.48 -15.33 -9.58
N LEU A 60 20.51 -14.73 -10.30
CA LEU A 60 19.53 -15.50 -11.06
C LEU A 60 20.25 -16.29 -12.16
N ALA A 61 20.12 -17.62 -12.13
CA ALA A 61 20.88 -18.53 -13.00
C ALA A 61 20.33 -18.63 -14.43
N ARG A 62 19.16 -18.05 -14.73
CA ARG A 62 18.63 -17.82 -16.10
C ARG A 62 17.46 -16.83 -16.07
N PRO A 63 17.55 -15.68 -16.76
CA PRO A 63 16.47 -14.70 -16.80
C PRO A 63 15.31 -15.17 -17.70
N SER A 64 14.07 -14.86 -17.28
CA SER A 64 12.87 -15.03 -18.11
C SER A 64 12.98 -14.24 -19.42
N PRO A 65 12.42 -14.72 -20.55
CA PRO A 65 12.39 -14.00 -21.82
C PRO A 65 11.67 -12.64 -21.74
N PHE A 66 10.80 -12.45 -20.76
CA PHE A 66 10.12 -11.19 -20.50
C PHE A 66 10.51 -10.63 -19.13
N ARG A 67 10.47 -9.31 -19.01
CA ARG A 67 10.70 -8.58 -17.76
C ARG A 67 9.76 -7.38 -17.67
N PHE A 68 9.59 -6.91 -16.46
CA PHE A 68 9.04 -5.59 -16.20
C PHE A 68 10.14 -4.53 -16.22
N GLU A 69 9.87 -3.44 -16.90
CA GLU A 69 10.48 -2.14 -16.60
C GLU A 69 9.52 -1.40 -15.69
N THR A 70 9.99 -0.92 -14.53
CA THR A 70 9.11 -0.55 -13.43
C THR A 70 9.33 0.87 -12.95
N GLY A 71 8.34 1.43 -12.29
CA GLY A 71 8.44 2.69 -11.56
C GLY A 71 7.38 2.73 -10.47
N TYR A 72 7.66 3.39 -9.36
CA TYR A 72 6.70 3.56 -8.28
C TYR A 72 6.71 4.99 -7.75
N ALA A 73 5.57 5.39 -7.18
CA ALA A 73 5.38 6.65 -6.48
C ALA A 73 4.54 6.37 -5.23
N LEU A 74 4.98 6.92 -4.09
CA LEU A 74 4.41 6.66 -2.77
C LEU A 74 4.21 7.97 -2.02
N CYS A 75 3.05 8.15 -1.40
CA CYS A 75 2.79 9.25 -0.48
C CYS A 75 1.98 8.73 0.71
N ALA A 76 2.57 8.82 1.90
CA ALA A 76 1.92 8.36 3.11
C ALA A 76 1.08 9.49 3.70
N LYS A 77 -0.15 9.17 4.11
CA LYS A 77 -1.03 10.02 4.93
C LYS A 77 -0.32 10.47 6.20
N ARG A 78 0.47 9.56 6.80
CA ARG A 78 1.23 9.80 8.04
C ARG A 78 2.57 9.08 7.99
N PRO A 79 3.61 9.59 8.67
CA PRO A 79 4.88 8.86 8.79
C PRO A 79 4.68 7.46 9.37
N SER A 80 5.24 6.44 8.70
CA SER A 80 5.32 5.09 9.26
C SER A 80 6.03 5.12 10.61
N ARG A 81 5.47 4.43 11.61
CA ARG A 81 6.13 4.33 12.93
C ARG A 81 7.33 3.35 12.83
N PRO A 82 8.22 3.28 13.83
CA PRO A 82 9.30 2.30 13.84
C PRO A 82 8.76 0.88 14.04
N PHE A 83 9.37 -0.14 13.44
CA PHE A 83 8.99 -1.53 13.70
C PHE A 83 9.30 -1.93 15.15
N PRO A 84 8.52 -2.84 15.75
CA PRO A 84 8.80 -3.33 17.09
C PRO A 84 9.96 -4.35 17.09
N PRO A 85 10.62 -4.59 18.23
CA PRO A 85 11.47 -5.77 18.41
C PRO A 85 10.68 -7.08 18.10
N PRO A 86 11.30 -8.09 17.46
CA PRO A 86 12.71 -8.19 17.06
C PRO A 86 13.04 -7.57 15.69
N PHE A 87 12.08 -6.95 15.00
CA PHE A 87 12.19 -6.45 13.62
C PHE A 87 12.90 -5.09 13.50
N LEU A 88 13.77 -4.76 14.46
CA LEU A 88 14.50 -3.50 14.49
C LEU A 88 15.70 -3.52 13.54
N SER A 89 15.95 -2.36 12.94
CA SER A 89 17.19 -2.02 12.25
C SER A 89 18.41 -2.13 13.18
N PRO A 90 19.56 -2.69 12.75
CA PRO A 90 20.79 -2.56 13.52
C PRO A 90 21.17 -1.08 13.71
N PRO A 91 21.75 -0.71 14.87
CA PRO A 91 22.18 0.66 15.11
C PRO A 91 23.20 1.11 14.05
N SER A 92 23.16 2.40 13.72
CA SER A 92 24.18 3.05 12.90
C SER A 92 25.60 2.71 13.41
N THR A 93 26.49 2.27 12.53
CA THR A 93 27.92 2.09 12.84
C THR A 93 28.70 3.42 12.85
N SER A 94 28.02 4.56 12.62
CA SER A 94 28.62 5.89 12.60
C SER A 94 28.44 6.58 13.94
N PHE A 95 29.54 6.97 14.58
CA PHE A 95 29.59 7.67 15.87
C PHE A 95 28.95 9.07 15.86
N SER A 96 28.63 9.62 14.69
CA SER A 96 27.97 10.92 14.53
C SER A 96 26.44 10.83 14.40
N ASP A 97 25.87 9.62 14.35
CA ASP A 97 24.42 9.41 14.35
C ASP A 97 23.94 9.22 15.80
N PRO A 98 22.92 9.97 16.29
CA PRO A 98 22.49 9.88 17.69
C PRO A 98 22.08 8.45 18.08
N LEU A 99 22.44 8.03 19.30
CA LEU A 99 22.23 6.67 19.86
C LEU A 99 20.76 6.19 19.90
N THR A 100 19.81 7.04 19.52
CA THR A 100 18.38 6.73 19.39
C THR A 100 17.89 7.10 17.99
N THR A 101 18.24 6.30 16.99
CA THR A 101 17.77 6.43 15.59
C THR A 101 16.40 5.78 15.38
N HIS A 102 15.48 5.86 16.35
CA HIS A 102 14.12 5.35 16.18
C HIS A 102 13.37 6.09 15.06
N GLY A 103 13.64 7.39 14.85
CA GLY A 103 12.94 8.21 13.85
C GLY A 103 13.47 8.14 12.41
N LEU A 104 14.65 7.55 12.17
CA LEU A 104 15.27 7.44 10.84
C LEU A 104 15.24 6.00 10.29
N SER A 105 14.46 5.13 10.94
CA SER A 105 14.36 3.70 10.66
C SER A 105 13.32 3.35 9.59
N GLN A 106 12.87 4.33 8.78
CA GLN A 106 11.81 4.10 7.78
C GLN A 106 12.23 3.04 6.74
N ASP A 107 13.53 2.90 6.47
CA ASP A 107 14.07 1.93 5.50
C ASP A 107 15.37 1.21 5.93
N LYS A 108 15.75 1.26 7.22
CA LYS A 108 16.95 0.55 7.67
C LYS A 108 16.69 -0.96 7.83
N ARG A 109 16.66 -1.66 6.70
CA ARG A 109 16.99 -3.08 6.57
C ARG A 109 16.46 -3.98 7.68
N LEU A 110 15.13 -4.11 7.74
CA LEU A 110 14.50 -5.18 8.51
C LEU A 110 15.11 -6.50 8.07
N SER A 111 15.42 -7.37 9.03
CA SER A 111 15.80 -8.74 8.70
C SER A 111 14.93 -9.73 9.44
N VAL A 112 14.51 -10.77 8.73
CA VAL A 112 13.82 -11.92 9.30
C VAL A 112 14.71 -13.12 9.04
N LYS A 113 15.06 -13.84 10.12
CA LYS A 113 16.00 -14.98 10.07
C LYS A 113 17.37 -14.63 9.42
N GLY A 114 17.81 -13.37 9.53
CA GLY A 114 19.08 -12.90 8.97
C GLY A 114 19.04 -12.47 7.50
N GLU A 115 17.89 -12.60 6.83
CA GLU A 115 17.68 -12.09 5.46
C GLU A 115 16.97 -10.74 5.48
N LEU A 116 17.39 -9.83 4.61
CA LEU A 116 16.74 -8.54 4.42
C LEU A 116 15.29 -8.73 3.91
N VAL A 117 14.34 -8.11 4.60
CA VAL A 117 12.93 -8.10 4.22
C VAL A 117 12.76 -7.29 2.91
N ARG A 118 12.08 -7.86 1.90
CA ARG A 118 11.95 -7.30 0.52
C ARG A 118 10.76 -6.37 0.37
N GLY A 119 10.90 -5.22 -0.27
CA GLY A 119 9.81 -4.24 -0.46
C GLY A 119 10.05 -2.91 0.26
N LEU A 120 9.07 -2.02 0.26
CA LEU A 120 9.10 -0.71 0.91
C LEU A 120 7.79 -0.46 1.67
N ASN A 121 7.83 0.39 2.70
CA ASN A 121 6.63 0.87 3.40
C ASN A 121 6.18 2.21 2.83
N ASN A 122 4.88 2.46 2.84
CA ASN A 122 4.29 3.78 2.62
C ASN A 122 3.16 4.01 3.63
N GLY A 123 3.49 4.56 4.80
CA GLY A 123 2.52 4.64 5.89
C GLY A 123 2.23 3.26 6.47
N ASP A 124 0.98 2.79 6.33
CA ASP A 124 0.52 1.43 6.61
C ASP A 124 0.49 0.51 5.38
N ASP A 125 0.59 1.06 4.16
CA ASP A 125 0.83 0.30 2.93
C ASP A 125 2.22 -0.30 2.87
N ALA A 126 2.36 -1.38 2.09
CA ALA A 126 3.62 -1.89 1.60
C ALA A 126 3.58 -2.14 0.09
N ILE A 127 4.72 -1.94 -0.57
CA ILE A 127 4.89 -2.27 -1.99
C ILE A 127 6.08 -3.19 -2.22
N ILE A 128 6.03 -3.94 -3.31
CA ILE A 128 7.16 -4.70 -3.81
C ILE A 128 7.26 -4.57 -5.32
N VAL A 129 8.48 -4.36 -5.82
CA VAL A 129 8.74 -4.10 -7.24
C VAL A 129 10.01 -4.82 -7.66
N ALA A 130 9.87 -5.78 -8.58
CA ALA A 130 10.93 -6.59 -9.16
C ALA A 130 10.73 -6.77 -10.68
N GLU A 131 11.73 -7.36 -11.36
CA GLU A 131 11.69 -7.55 -12.82
C GLU A 131 10.65 -8.57 -13.29
N ASN A 132 10.09 -9.40 -12.41
CA ASN A 132 9.13 -10.46 -12.75
C ASN A 132 7.88 -10.46 -11.86
N PHE A 133 7.77 -9.58 -10.87
CA PHE A 133 6.58 -9.45 -10.05
C PHE A 133 6.47 -8.06 -9.43
N ILE A 134 5.23 -7.66 -9.15
CA ILE A 134 4.89 -6.43 -8.45
C ILE A 134 3.76 -6.72 -7.45
N GLY A 135 3.61 -5.87 -6.44
CA GLY A 135 2.49 -5.97 -5.52
C GLY A 135 2.33 -4.76 -4.62
N VAL A 136 1.09 -4.58 -4.14
CA VAL A 136 0.69 -3.58 -3.16
C VAL A 136 -0.21 -4.27 -2.14
N ASP A 137 0.09 -4.08 -0.87
CA ASP A 137 -0.71 -4.55 0.27
C ASP A 137 -1.03 -3.33 1.14
N ASP A 138 -2.31 -3.07 1.40
CA ASP A 138 -2.76 -1.98 2.29
C ASP A 138 -3.05 -2.54 3.69
N GLY A 139 -2.43 -1.92 4.70
CA GLY A 139 -2.63 -2.26 6.11
C GLY A 139 -3.79 -1.48 6.73
N VAL A 140 -4.87 -2.19 7.08
CA VAL A 140 -6.13 -1.53 7.51
C VAL A 140 -5.99 -0.70 8.79
N GLY A 141 -6.09 0.63 8.66
CA GLY A 141 -5.84 1.62 9.71
C GLY A 141 -6.74 1.59 10.95
N ALA A 142 -7.90 0.93 10.89
CA ALA A 142 -8.90 0.91 11.99
C ALA A 142 -8.38 0.30 13.30
N TRP A 143 -7.27 -0.43 13.29
CA TRP A 143 -6.65 -0.90 14.53
C TRP A 143 -5.98 0.22 15.32
N ALA A 144 -5.61 1.35 14.69
CA ALA A 144 -4.97 2.48 15.35
C ALA A 144 -5.90 3.25 16.32
N THR A 145 -7.22 3.11 16.18
CA THR A 145 -8.22 3.82 17.00
C THR A 145 -8.73 3.03 18.20
N LYS A 146 -8.47 1.72 18.27
CA LYS A 146 -8.78 0.91 19.46
C LYS A 146 -7.92 1.43 20.64
N PRO A 147 -8.33 1.26 21.92
CA PRO A 147 -7.47 1.58 23.08
C PRO A 147 -6.11 0.87 23.02
N GLN A 148 -6.04 -0.19 22.22
CA GLN A 148 -4.89 -1.02 21.93
C GLN A 148 -4.09 -0.54 20.69
N GLY A 149 -4.64 0.37 19.90
CA GLY A 149 -3.97 1.12 18.83
C GLY A 149 -3.46 2.51 19.23
N HIS A 150 -3.82 2.98 20.43
CA HIS A 150 -3.31 4.21 21.02
C HIS A 150 -1.91 4.02 21.59
N ALA A 151 -0.89 3.94 20.74
CA ALA A 151 0.46 4.24 21.19
C ALA A 151 0.67 5.77 21.18
N ALA A 152 0.16 6.42 22.23
CA ALA A 152 0.59 7.74 22.65
C ALA A 152 0.81 7.76 24.17
N SER A 153 2.11 7.80 24.51
CA SER A 153 2.72 8.09 25.81
C SER A 153 2.78 6.96 26.87
N THR A 154 4.05 6.64 27.18
CA THR A 154 4.59 6.04 28.40
C THR A 154 4.11 4.64 28.77
N ILE A 155 4.96 3.66 28.45
CA ILE A 155 4.89 2.23 28.82
C ILE A 155 4.08 1.39 27.80
N ALA A 156 4.81 0.45 27.20
CA ALA A 156 4.31 -0.62 26.33
C ALA A 156 3.16 -1.37 27.01
N ASP A 157 2.12 -1.78 26.28
CA ASP A 157 1.32 -2.97 26.62
C ASP A 157 0.22 -3.37 25.61
N PHE A 158 0.20 -2.87 24.35
CA PHE A 158 -0.62 -3.52 23.32
C PHE A 158 0.01 -3.53 21.91
N PRO A 159 -0.05 -4.64 21.16
CA PRO A 159 0.86 -4.90 20.05
C PRO A 159 0.09 -4.89 18.74
N PHE A 160 -0.14 -3.71 18.15
CA PHE A 160 -0.73 -3.57 16.83
C PHE A 160 0.28 -2.90 15.89
N ASN A 161 0.71 -3.62 14.85
CA ASN A 161 1.63 -3.09 13.83
C ASN A 161 1.10 -3.43 12.44
N LEU A 162 0.22 -2.57 11.92
CA LEU A 162 -0.48 -2.77 10.66
C LEU A 162 0.46 -2.84 9.46
N ARG A 163 1.35 -1.86 9.33
CA ARG A 163 2.44 -1.92 8.35
C ARG A 163 3.33 -3.16 8.46
N LEU A 164 3.39 -3.85 9.61
CA LEU A 164 4.19 -5.08 9.73
C LEU A 164 3.51 -6.24 8.99
N TRP A 165 2.18 -6.27 8.98
CA TRP A 165 1.42 -7.29 8.26
C TRP A 165 1.54 -7.13 6.75
N SER A 166 1.24 -5.95 6.20
CA SER A 166 1.40 -5.64 4.76
C SER A 166 2.84 -5.91 4.31
N ARG A 167 3.82 -5.43 5.10
CA ARG A 167 5.24 -5.55 4.75
C ARG A 167 5.80 -6.97 4.83
N LEU A 168 5.38 -7.78 5.79
CA LEU A 168 5.81 -9.18 5.91
C LEU A 168 5.10 -10.08 4.92
N LEU A 169 3.82 -9.83 4.64
CA LEU A 169 3.05 -10.64 3.69
C LEU A 169 3.68 -10.56 2.29
N LEU A 170 3.92 -9.35 1.76
CA LEU A 170 4.65 -9.18 0.50
C LEU A 170 6.05 -9.80 0.53
N HIS A 171 6.76 -9.71 1.66
CA HIS A 171 8.09 -10.27 1.78
C HIS A 171 8.10 -11.80 1.64
N PHE A 172 7.26 -12.50 2.39
CA PHE A 172 7.19 -13.95 2.32
C PHE A 172 6.57 -14.41 1.01
N TRP A 173 5.61 -13.66 0.45
CA TRP A 173 5.08 -13.94 -0.87
C TRP A 173 6.16 -13.87 -1.95
N ALA A 174 6.98 -12.82 -1.95
CA ALA A 174 8.07 -12.69 -2.91
C ALA A 174 9.12 -13.79 -2.75
N LEU A 175 9.40 -14.23 -1.51
CA LEU A 175 10.26 -15.39 -1.28
C LEU A 175 9.70 -16.65 -1.94
N GLU A 176 8.39 -16.91 -1.84
CA GLU A 176 7.76 -18.05 -2.49
C GLU A 176 7.76 -17.94 -4.02
N VAL A 177 7.54 -16.72 -4.56
CA VAL A 177 7.65 -16.47 -6.01
C VAL A 177 9.06 -16.76 -6.51
N GLU A 178 10.10 -16.29 -5.80
CA GLU A 178 11.50 -16.52 -6.15
C GLU A 178 11.87 -18.01 -6.09
N ARG A 179 11.39 -18.75 -5.08
CA ARG A 179 11.62 -20.20 -4.96
C ARG A 179 11.05 -20.99 -6.15
N HIS A 180 9.90 -20.57 -6.68
CA HIS A 180 9.17 -21.29 -7.73
C HIS A 180 9.22 -20.59 -9.10
N ASN A 181 10.13 -19.62 -9.29
CA ASN A 181 10.22 -18.81 -10.52
C ASN A 181 10.54 -19.63 -11.78
N HIS A 182 11.00 -20.87 -11.61
CA HIS A 182 11.36 -21.79 -12.71
C HIS A 182 10.33 -22.91 -12.93
N ASP A 183 9.25 -22.93 -12.14
CA ASP A 183 8.25 -23.96 -12.28
C ASP A 183 7.43 -23.74 -13.56
N PRO A 184 7.09 -24.82 -14.29
CA PRO A 184 6.30 -24.72 -15.53
C PRO A 184 4.86 -24.26 -15.27
N SER A 185 4.39 -24.37 -14.03
CA SER A 185 3.08 -23.91 -13.59
C SER A 185 3.23 -23.28 -12.22
N LEU A 186 2.68 -22.08 -12.06
CA LEU A 186 2.68 -21.36 -10.80
C LEU A 186 1.38 -21.65 -10.01
N ASP A 187 1.47 -21.66 -8.68
CA ASP A 187 0.32 -21.61 -7.74
C ASP A 187 0.37 -20.32 -6.90
N PRO A 188 0.03 -19.15 -7.47
CA PRO A 188 0.10 -17.87 -6.75
C PRO A 188 -0.76 -17.82 -5.48
N VAL A 189 -1.90 -18.52 -5.46
CA VAL A 189 -2.77 -18.61 -4.28
C VAL A 189 -2.10 -19.45 -3.20
N GLY A 190 -1.42 -20.54 -3.57
CA GLY A 190 -0.58 -21.32 -2.67
C GLY A 190 0.61 -20.53 -2.11
N TYR A 191 1.22 -19.66 -2.93
CA TYR A 191 2.30 -18.77 -2.47
C TYR A 191 1.77 -17.75 -1.45
N LEU A 192 0.62 -17.13 -1.72
CA LEU A 192 -0.03 -16.22 -0.78
C LEU A 192 -0.46 -16.93 0.51
N GLN A 193 -0.95 -18.17 0.42
CA GLN A 193 -1.26 -18.99 1.60
C GLN A 193 -0.03 -19.24 2.47
N SER A 194 1.08 -19.65 1.85
CA SER A 194 2.33 -19.94 2.56
C SER A 194 2.90 -18.66 3.19
N ALA A 195 2.80 -17.53 2.48
CA ALA A 195 3.17 -16.23 2.99
C ALA A 195 2.32 -15.81 4.19
N TYR A 196 0.99 -15.98 4.13
CA TYR A 196 0.06 -15.70 5.22
C TYR A 196 0.40 -16.50 6.48
N GLU A 197 0.66 -17.80 6.34
CA GLU A 197 1.03 -18.66 7.47
C GLU A 197 2.38 -18.28 8.07
N GLU A 198 3.37 -17.90 7.26
CA GLU A 198 4.66 -17.45 7.76
C GLU A 198 4.57 -16.07 8.42
N THR A 199 3.75 -15.15 7.90
CA THR A 199 3.42 -13.88 8.55
C THR A 199 2.79 -14.14 9.92
N LEU A 200 1.79 -15.02 10.01
CA LEU A 200 1.19 -15.44 11.29
C LEU A 200 2.23 -15.98 12.27
N ARG A 201 3.11 -16.87 11.83
CA ARG A 201 4.17 -17.44 12.69
C ARG A 201 5.12 -16.35 13.18
N ALA A 202 5.55 -15.45 12.29
CA ALA A 202 6.46 -14.36 12.61
C ALA A 202 5.84 -13.33 13.55
N THR A 203 4.52 -13.13 13.49
CA THR A 203 3.80 -12.16 14.31
C THR A 203 3.16 -12.75 15.56
N THR A 204 3.12 -14.07 15.77
CA THR A 204 2.49 -14.67 16.96
C THR A 204 3.51 -15.03 18.05
N SER A 205 4.76 -15.34 17.71
CA SER A 205 5.78 -15.79 18.67
C SER A 205 7.13 -15.12 18.41
N PRO A 206 7.82 -14.54 19.43
CA PRO A 206 7.52 -14.57 20.87
C PRO A 206 6.58 -13.44 21.37
N THR A 207 6.17 -12.55 20.49
CA THR A 207 5.29 -11.40 20.78
C THR A 207 4.10 -11.42 19.82
N GLU A 208 2.89 -11.18 20.31
CA GLU A 208 1.64 -11.26 19.53
C GLU A 208 1.34 -9.93 18.83
N TRP A 209 1.87 -9.71 17.63
CA TRP A 209 1.60 -8.54 16.80
C TRP A 209 0.35 -8.73 15.94
N LEU A 210 -0.70 -8.03 16.31
CA LEU A 210 -1.97 -8.08 15.62
C LEU A 210 -2.00 -7.08 14.45
N GLY A 211 -2.71 -7.45 13.39
CA GLY A 211 -2.92 -6.63 12.21
C GLY A 211 -3.62 -7.39 11.10
N THR A 212 -4.10 -6.64 10.12
CA THR A 212 -4.75 -7.14 8.92
C THR A 212 -4.28 -6.31 7.72
N THR A 213 -4.34 -6.91 6.54
CA THR A 213 -3.94 -6.26 5.29
C THR A 213 -4.69 -6.85 4.11
N THR A 214 -4.95 -6.03 3.09
CA THR A 214 -5.38 -6.48 1.78
C THR A 214 -4.16 -6.92 0.96
N SER A 215 -4.35 -7.54 -0.20
CA SER A 215 -3.23 -7.91 -1.06
C SER A 215 -3.60 -7.94 -2.53
N ALA A 216 -2.87 -7.19 -3.35
CA ALA A 216 -2.97 -7.19 -4.79
C ALA A 216 -1.58 -7.42 -5.40
N THR A 217 -1.37 -8.58 -6.01
CA THR A 217 -0.06 -9.00 -6.52
C THR A 217 -0.14 -9.50 -7.94
N ALA A 218 0.93 -9.32 -8.70
CA ALA A 218 1.03 -9.75 -10.08
C ALA A 218 2.40 -10.37 -10.39
N ILE A 219 2.41 -11.52 -11.08
CA ILE A 219 3.62 -12.25 -11.48
C ILE A 219 3.65 -12.35 -13.01
N LEU A 220 4.75 -11.89 -13.62
CA LEU A 220 5.04 -12.07 -15.02
C LEU A 220 5.65 -13.44 -15.26
N HIS A 221 4.94 -14.26 -16.02
CA HIS A 221 5.40 -15.54 -16.51
C HIS A 221 5.35 -15.56 -18.04
N HIS A 222 5.70 -16.70 -18.64
CA HIS A 222 5.55 -16.90 -20.07
C HIS A 222 4.82 -18.21 -20.35
N ALA A 223 4.01 -18.21 -21.39
CA ALA A 223 3.41 -19.42 -21.94
C ALA A 223 4.01 -19.69 -23.31
N GLU A 224 4.27 -20.96 -23.61
CA GLU A 224 4.63 -21.38 -24.96
C GLU A 224 3.37 -21.74 -25.73
N GLN A 225 3.14 -21.09 -26.86
CA GLN A 225 2.04 -21.37 -27.76
C GLN A 225 2.58 -21.41 -29.18
N ASP A 226 2.42 -22.53 -29.87
CA ASP A 226 2.89 -22.72 -31.26
C ASP A 226 4.41 -22.48 -31.45
N GLY A 227 5.22 -22.81 -30.44
CA GLY A 227 6.67 -22.57 -30.44
C GLY A 227 7.07 -21.09 -30.21
N ILE A 228 6.10 -20.22 -29.93
CA ILE A 228 6.31 -18.80 -29.63
C ILE A 228 6.04 -18.57 -28.15
N GLN A 229 7.03 -18.04 -27.44
CA GLN A 229 6.87 -17.59 -26.06
C GLN A 229 6.07 -16.29 -26.03
N LYS A 230 4.98 -16.26 -25.26
CA LYS A 230 4.13 -15.09 -25.03
C LYS A 230 4.09 -14.75 -23.55
N PRO A 231 4.05 -13.46 -23.18
CA PRO A 231 3.97 -13.06 -21.78
C PRO A 231 2.57 -13.34 -21.22
N LEU A 232 2.53 -13.86 -20.00
CA LEU A 232 1.31 -14.20 -19.29
C LEU A 232 1.40 -13.65 -17.86
N LEU A 233 0.43 -12.83 -17.48
CA LEU A 233 0.33 -12.25 -16.14
C LEU A 233 -0.56 -13.12 -15.26
N TYR A 234 -0.06 -13.49 -14.09
CA TYR A 234 -0.86 -14.07 -13.01
C TYR A 234 -1.17 -12.98 -12.01
N VAL A 235 -2.44 -12.70 -11.78
CA VAL A 235 -2.91 -11.68 -10.84
C VAL A 235 -3.64 -12.35 -9.68
N THR A 236 -3.21 -12.07 -8.46
CA THR A 236 -3.87 -12.57 -7.24
C THR A 236 -4.36 -11.36 -6.43
N ASN A 237 -5.66 -11.33 -6.14
CA ASN A 237 -6.29 -10.23 -5.41
C ASN A 237 -7.05 -10.75 -4.19
N LEU A 238 -6.91 -10.03 -3.08
CA LEU A 238 -7.76 -10.14 -1.90
C LEU A 238 -7.99 -8.76 -1.28
N GLY A 239 -9.22 -8.29 -1.28
CA GLY A 239 -9.60 -6.95 -0.81
C GLY A 239 -9.85 -5.95 -1.95
N ASP A 240 -9.54 -4.68 -1.71
CA ASP A 240 -9.89 -3.51 -2.54
C ASP A 240 -8.70 -2.78 -3.19
N CYS A 241 -7.46 -3.17 -2.88
CA CYS A 241 -6.32 -2.88 -3.74
C CYS A 241 -6.59 -3.40 -5.17
N LYS A 242 -6.03 -2.73 -6.17
CA LYS A 242 -6.37 -2.99 -7.58
C LYS A 242 -5.15 -3.28 -8.44
N ILE A 243 -5.24 -4.35 -9.24
CA ILE A 243 -4.37 -4.54 -10.41
C ILE A 243 -5.14 -4.16 -11.66
N MET A 244 -4.58 -3.28 -12.48
CA MET A 244 -5.14 -2.91 -13.79
C MET A 244 -4.13 -3.19 -14.90
N VAL A 245 -4.60 -3.63 -16.05
CA VAL A 245 -3.77 -3.81 -17.25
C VAL A 245 -4.30 -2.90 -18.35
N ILE A 246 -3.45 -2.03 -18.87
CA ILE A 246 -3.74 -1.08 -19.93
C ILE A 246 -2.91 -1.46 -21.15
N ARG A 247 -3.51 -1.40 -22.33
CA ARG A 247 -2.79 -1.47 -23.60
C ARG A 247 -2.74 -0.10 -24.24
N PRO A 248 -1.59 0.60 -24.20
CA PRO A 248 -1.47 1.95 -24.75
C PRO A 248 -1.79 2.02 -26.24
N SER A 249 -1.39 1.02 -27.02
CA SER A 249 -1.63 0.98 -28.48
C SER A 249 -3.11 0.92 -28.88
N GLU A 250 -3.99 0.53 -27.95
CA GLU A 250 -5.43 0.44 -28.15
C GLU A 250 -6.20 1.42 -27.24
N GLU A 251 -5.50 2.25 -26.46
CA GLU A 251 -6.04 3.22 -25.49
C GLU A 251 -7.15 2.63 -24.59
N LYS A 252 -6.95 1.41 -24.08
CA LYS A 252 -8.00 0.71 -23.31
C LYS A 252 -7.47 -0.08 -22.12
N VAL A 253 -8.34 -0.24 -21.12
CA VAL A 253 -8.15 -1.17 -20.01
C VAL A 253 -8.51 -2.58 -20.49
N LEU A 254 -7.53 -3.50 -20.48
CA LEU A 254 -7.71 -4.92 -20.83
C LEU A 254 -8.28 -5.73 -19.67
N PHE A 255 -7.86 -5.40 -18.46
CA PHE A 255 -8.18 -6.14 -17.26
C PHE A 255 -8.15 -5.24 -16.04
N ARG A 256 -8.99 -5.55 -15.06
CA ARG A 256 -8.98 -4.99 -13.71
C ARG A 256 -9.41 -6.06 -12.72
N THR A 257 -8.86 -6.02 -11.51
CA THR A 257 -9.39 -6.84 -10.41
C THR A 257 -10.74 -6.29 -9.95
N ALA A 258 -11.62 -7.20 -9.52
CA ALA A 258 -12.86 -6.83 -8.84
C ALA A 258 -12.56 -6.66 -7.35
N GLU A 259 -13.00 -5.54 -6.79
CA GLU A 259 -12.87 -5.24 -5.35
C GLU A 259 -13.73 -6.23 -4.53
N GLN A 260 -13.25 -6.57 -3.35
CA GLN A 260 -13.89 -7.55 -2.47
C GLN A 260 -14.18 -6.95 -1.10
N TRP A 261 -15.45 -7.00 -0.69
CA TRP A 261 -15.95 -6.30 0.49
C TRP A 261 -16.81 -7.23 1.34
N HIS A 262 -16.75 -7.05 2.66
CA HIS A 262 -17.77 -7.59 3.57
C HIS A 262 -18.95 -6.63 3.72
N TRP A 263 -18.65 -5.32 3.78
CA TRP A 263 -19.57 -4.19 3.75
C TRP A 263 -18.81 -2.94 3.27
N PHE A 264 -19.52 -1.83 3.04
CA PHE A 264 -18.90 -0.56 2.63
C PHE A 264 -17.76 -0.15 3.56
N ASP A 265 -16.61 0.23 2.96
CA ASP A 265 -15.37 0.61 3.66
C ASP A 265 -14.82 -0.49 4.61
N CYS A 266 -15.16 -1.75 4.34
CA CYS A 266 -14.57 -2.92 5.00
C CYS A 266 -14.22 -4.00 3.97
N PRO A 267 -13.02 -3.92 3.38
CA PRO A 267 -12.58 -4.92 2.43
C PRO A 267 -12.37 -6.28 3.09
N MET A 268 -12.38 -7.32 2.27
CA MET A 268 -11.81 -8.60 2.68
C MET A 268 -10.32 -8.41 3.00
N GLN A 269 -9.83 -9.04 4.06
CA GLN A 269 -8.47 -8.76 4.56
C GLN A 269 -7.84 -9.99 5.20
N LEU A 270 -6.54 -10.17 4.99
CA LEU A 270 -5.74 -11.22 5.60
C LEU A 270 -5.15 -10.71 6.91
N GLY A 271 -5.33 -11.45 8.00
CA GLY A 271 -4.77 -10.98 9.26
C GLY A 271 -5.14 -11.81 10.47
N THR A 272 -4.80 -11.26 11.63
CA THR A 272 -5.24 -11.83 12.90
C THR A 272 -6.73 -11.58 13.11
N ASN A 273 -7.45 -12.62 13.53
CA ASN A 273 -8.91 -12.59 13.72
C ASN A 273 -9.72 -12.29 12.45
N SER A 274 -9.10 -12.35 11.27
CA SER A 274 -9.86 -12.36 10.02
C SER A 274 -10.47 -13.74 9.76
N ILE A 275 -11.65 -13.77 9.16
CA ILE A 275 -12.29 -14.99 8.65
C ILE A 275 -11.83 -15.33 7.22
N ASP A 276 -11.12 -14.40 6.58
CA ASP A 276 -10.67 -14.53 5.20
C ASP A 276 -9.33 -15.27 5.17
N THR A 277 -9.20 -16.17 4.21
CA THR A 277 -7.96 -16.92 4.01
C THR A 277 -7.59 -16.98 2.52
N PRO A 278 -6.30 -17.00 2.17
CA PRO A 278 -5.89 -16.96 0.77
C PRO A 278 -6.52 -18.06 -0.09
N ARG A 279 -6.48 -19.33 0.36
CA ARG A 279 -7.04 -20.45 -0.42
C ARG A 279 -8.55 -20.40 -0.62
N LYS A 280 -9.29 -19.76 0.28
CA LYS A 280 -10.75 -19.71 0.23
C LYS A 280 -11.25 -18.50 -0.55
N ASP A 281 -10.60 -17.36 -0.36
CA ASP A 281 -11.17 -16.06 -0.70
C ASP A 281 -10.37 -15.29 -1.77
N ALA A 282 -9.09 -15.59 -1.97
CA ALA A 282 -8.29 -14.91 -2.98
C ALA A 282 -8.71 -15.30 -4.40
N VAL A 283 -8.77 -14.31 -5.28
CA VAL A 283 -9.12 -14.50 -6.70
C VAL A 283 -7.86 -14.51 -7.55
N LEU A 284 -7.66 -15.60 -8.29
CA LEU A 284 -6.60 -15.72 -9.28
C LEU A 284 -7.15 -15.46 -10.69
N SER A 285 -6.55 -14.52 -11.39
CA SER A 285 -6.81 -14.23 -12.80
C SER A 285 -5.56 -14.42 -13.64
N LYS A 286 -5.71 -14.88 -14.88
CA LYS A 286 -4.62 -14.96 -15.86
C LYS A 286 -4.92 -14.02 -17.02
N VAL A 287 -3.97 -13.15 -17.35
CA VAL A 287 -4.12 -12.14 -18.40
C VAL A 287 -3.02 -12.32 -19.43
N ALA A 288 -3.39 -12.59 -20.68
CA ALA A 288 -2.43 -12.64 -21.78
C ALA A 288 -1.96 -11.21 -22.09
N LEU A 289 -0.65 -11.01 -22.07
CA LEU A 289 -0.04 -9.70 -22.32
C LEU A 289 0.56 -9.63 -23.72
N GLN A 290 0.82 -8.41 -24.14
CA GLN A 290 1.69 -8.04 -25.24
C GLN A 290 2.88 -7.23 -24.74
N GLU A 291 3.90 -7.09 -25.57
CA GLU A 291 4.97 -6.13 -25.31
C GLU A 291 4.37 -4.72 -25.23
N ASP A 292 4.89 -3.91 -24.31
CA ASP A 292 4.41 -2.57 -23.98
C ASP A 292 3.05 -2.46 -23.29
N ASP A 293 2.36 -3.57 -22.99
CA ASP A 293 1.24 -3.54 -22.05
C ASP A 293 1.72 -3.03 -20.68
N ILE A 294 0.91 -2.19 -20.04
CA ILE A 294 1.19 -1.55 -18.76
C ILE A 294 0.34 -2.20 -17.68
N ILE A 295 0.99 -2.59 -16.59
CA ILE A 295 0.39 -3.17 -15.41
C ILE A 295 0.51 -2.15 -14.29
N LEU A 296 -0.61 -1.82 -13.67
CA LEU A 296 -0.69 -0.97 -12.49
C LEU A 296 -1.01 -1.83 -11.28
N ALA A 297 -0.32 -1.61 -10.16
CA ALA A 297 -0.75 -2.05 -8.84
C ALA A 297 -0.97 -0.82 -7.96
N LEU A 298 -2.20 -0.68 -7.44
CA LEU A 298 -2.70 0.54 -6.82
C LEU A 298 -3.34 0.21 -5.47
N SER A 299 -3.08 1.03 -4.44
CA SER A 299 -3.85 1.01 -3.18
C SER A 299 -5.22 1.67 -3.35
N ASP A 300 -6.10 1.50 -2.36
CA ASP A 300 -7.41 2.15 -2.31
C ASP A 300 -7.30 3.68 -2.33
N GLY A 301 -6.24 4.25 -1.76
CA GLY A 301 -5.94 5.69 -1.78
C GLY A 301 -5.88 6.31 -3.19
N VAL A 302 -5.69 5.50 -4.24
CA VAL A 302 -5.85 5.92 -5.64
C VAL A 302 -7.31 5.76 -6.09
N MET A 303 -7.87 4.57 -5.94
CA MET A 303 -9.16 4.19 -6.53
C MET A 303 -10.38 4.81 -5.82
N ASP A 304 -10.20 5.27 -4.59
CA ASP A 304 -11.20 6.06 -3.85
C ASP A 304 -11.27 7.51 -4.33
N ASN A 305 -10.22 7.99 -5.01
CA ASN A 305 -10.07 9.38 -5.44
C ASN A 305 -10.07 9.56 -6.96
N LEU A 306 -9.93 8.50 -7.76
CA LEU A 306 -9.92 8.56 -9.22
C LEU A 306 -10.77 7.44 -9.83
N TRP A 307 -11.62 7.78 -10.80
CA TRP A 307 -12.33 6.76 -11.57
C TRP A 307 -11.39 6.08 -12.58
N GLU A 308 -11.74 4.86 -12.99
CA GLU A 308 -10.91 4.07 -13.92
C GLU A 308 -10.64 4.76 -15.26
N HIS A 309 -11.60 5.54 -15.76
CA HIS A 309 -11.45 6.29 -17.00
C HIS A 309 -10.47 7.47 -16.85
N GLU A 310 -10.39 8.06 -15.66
CA GLU A 310 -9.40 9.10 -15.35
C GLU A 310 -8.01 8.50 -15.21
N VAL A 311 -7.89 7.35 -14.52
CA VAL A 311 -6.62 6.60 -14.44
C VAL A 311 -6.11 6.31 -15.84
N LEU A 312 -6.94 5.74 -16.73
CA LEU A 312 -6.55 5.49 -18.12
C LEU A 312 -6.08 6.77 -18.81
N LYS A 313 -6.85 7.86 -18.72
CA LYS A 313 -6.52 9.14 -19.35
C LYS A 313 -5.18 9.69 -18.84
N ILE A 314 -4.96 9.69 -17.52
CA ILE A 314 -3.72 10.17 -16.91
C ILE A 314 -2.53 9.36 -17.42
N ILE A 315 -2.64 8.02 -17.44
CA ILE A 315 -1.57 7.15 -17.97
C ILE A 315 -1.24 7.49 -19.43
N MET A 316 -2.25 7.59 -20.29
CA MET A 316 -2.06 7.91 -21.71
C MET A 316 -1.45 9.30 -21.91
N ASP A 317 -1.98 10.32 -21.22
CA ASP A 317 -1.48 11.69 -21.28
C ASP A 317 -0.02 11.77 -20.81
N SER A 318 0.33 11.06 -19.73
CA SER A 318 1.70 11.00 -19.21
C SER A 318 2.67 10.32 -20.17
N ILE A 319 2.27 9.22 -20.83
CA ILE A 319 3.09 8.55 -21.84
C ILE A 319 3.31 9.46 -23.04
N ASN A 320 2.27 10.12 -23.54
CA ASN A 320 2.39 11.04 -24.67
C ASN A 320 3.30 12.24 -24.33
N LYS A 321 3.12 12.85 -23.15
CA LYS A 321 4.02 13.93 -22.67
C LYS A 321 5.49 13.46 -22.62
N TRP A 322 5.71 12.23 -22.15
CA TRP A 322 7.04 11.63 -22.07
C TRP A 322 7.67 11.46 -23.45
N GLU A 323 6.95 10.85 -24.39
CA GLU A 323 7.43 10.55 -25.74
C GLU A 323 7.68 11.82 -26.57
N GLU A 324 6.90 12.87 -26.35
CA GLU A 324 7.08 14.18 -26.99
C GLU A 324 8.20 15.02 -26.34
N GLY A 325 8.85 14.52 -25.28
CA GLY A 325 9.90 15.24 -24.57
C GLY A 325 9.42 16.50 -23.83
N ARG A 326 8.13 16.56 -23.49
CA ARG A 326 7.50 17.70 -22.79
C ARG A 326 7.64 17.62 -21.26
N VAL A 327 8.61 16.87 -20.76
CA VAL A 327 8.82 16.62 -19.32
C VAL A 327 9.69 17.74 -18.74
N SER A 328 9.15 18.50 -17.78
CA SER A 328 9.91 19.49 -17.02
C SER A 328 10.82 18.79 -15.99
N HIS A 329 12.13 19.00 -16.07
CA HIS A 329 13.08 18.52 -15.05
C HIS A 329 13.01 19.29 -13.72
N GLU A 330 12.24 20.40 -13.66
CA GLU A 330 12.14 21.27 -12.48
C GLU A 330 11.30 20.65 -11.34
N ASP A 331 10.45 19.68 -11.63
CA ASP A 331 9.54 19.05 -10.66
C ASP A 331 10.14 17.80 -9.97
N VAL A 332 11.46 17.57 -10.08
CA VAL A 332 12.07 16.28 -9.70
C VAL A 332 13.20 16.44 -8.67
N PRO A 333 13.04 15.94 -7.43
CA PRO A 333 14.09 16.00 -6.40
C PRO A 333 15.35 15.16 -6.71
N ASN A 334 15.31 14.28 -7.72
CA ASN A 334 16.44 13.42 -8.15
C ASN A 334 16.46 13.26 -9.68
N SER A 335 17.24 14.09 -10.37
CA SER A 335 17.32 14.15 -11.85
C SER A 335 17.79 12.87 -12.55
N SER A 336 18.31 11.88 -11.83
CA SER A 336 18.69 10.59 -12.44
C SER A 336 17.52 9.60 -12.55
N LEU A 337 16.48 9.77 -11.74
CA LEU A 337 15.27 8.94 -11.76
C LEU A 337 14.14 9.58 -12.57
N SER A 338 14.25 10.90 -12.86
CA SER A 338 13.34 11.59 -13.76
C SER A 338 13.36 11.05 -15.18
N ASP A 339 14.40 10.31 -15.53
CA ASP A 339 14.71 9.87 -16.89
C ASP A 339 14.02 8.53 -17.24
N GLU A 340 13.24 7.97 -16.31
CA GLU A 340 12.49 6.73 -16.54
C GLU A 340 10.98 6.98 -16.67
N ARG A 341 10.45 6.62 -17.86
CA ARG A 341 9.04 6.76 -18.23
C ARG A 341 8.06 6.32 -17.13
N ASN A 342 8.29 5.15 -16.55
CA ASN A 342 7.34 4.55 -15.61
C ASN A 342 7.36 5.24 -14.24
N VAL A 343 8.48 5.84 -13.83
CA VAL A 343 8.56 6.67 -12.63
C VAL A 343 7.79 7.97 -12.84
N PHE A 344 7.94 8.58 -14.02
CA PHE A 344 7.18 9.78 -14.39
C PHE A 344 5.66 9.52 -14.39
N VAL A 345 5.23 8.44 -15.05
CA VAL A 345 3.82 8.02 -15.09
C VAL A 345 3.27 7.74 -13.69
N ALA A 346 4.01 7.02 -12.85
CA ALA A 346 3.61 6.74 -11.46
C ALA A 346 3.40 8.03 -10.66
N ARG A 347 4.30 9.02 -10.84
CA ARG A 347 4.22 10.32 -10.16
C ARG A 347 3.01 11.13 -10.60
N GLU A 348 2.75 11.23 -11.90
CA GLU A 348 1.59 11.97 -12.42
C GLU A 348 0.29 11.39 -11.84
N LEU A 349 0.15 10.06 -11.83
CA LEU A 349 -1.01 9.40 -11.26
C LEU A 349 -1.14 9.64 -9.75
N LEU A 350 -0.04 9.54 -9.00
CA LEU A 350 -0.05 9.84 -7.56
C LEU A 350 -0.45 11.29 -7.29
N ASN A 351 0.09 12.25 -8.03
CA ASN A 351 -0.21 13.67 -7.85
C ASN A 351 -1.68 13.98 -8.16
N SER A 352 -2.25 13.37 -9.19
CA SER A 352 -3.68 13.49 -9.49
C SER A 352 -4.53 12.93 -8.36
N ALA A 353 -4.25 11.72 -7.86
CA ALA A 353 -4.99 11.12 -6.75
C ALA A 353 -4.88 11.97 -5.47
N LEU A 354 -3.66 12.42 -5.14
CA LEU A 354 -3.40 13.24 -3.96
C LEU A 354 -4.13 14.60 -4.01
N THR A 355 -4.25 15.20 -5.20
CA THR A 355 -4.97 16.47 -5.39
C THR A 355 -6.45 16.30 -5.03
N ILE A 356 -7.10 15.24 -5.50
CA ILE A 356 -8.50 14.94 -5.18
C ILE A 356 -8.65 14.54 -3.71
N ALA A 357 -7.75 13.71 -3.19
CA ALA A 357 -7.76 13.25 -1.80
C ALA A 357 -7.69 14.38 -0.76
N GLN A 358 -7.06 15.50 -1.12
CA GLN A 358 -6.91 16.68 -0.26
C GLN A 358 -8.08 17.67 -0.37
N ASP A 359 -8.92 17.56 -1.40
CA ASP A 359 -10.02 18.48 -1.64
C ASP A 359 -11.30 17.99 -0.92
N PRO A 360 -11.77 18.69 0.13
CA PRO A 360 -12.97 18.31 0.86
C PRO A 360 -14.26 18.54 0.06
N PHE A 361 -14.20 19.16 -1.12
CA PHE A 361 -15.33 19.42 -2.00
C PHE A 361 -15.24 18.69 -3.34
N ALA A 362 -14.22 17.87 -3.55
CA ALA A 362 -14.09 17.11 -4.78
C ALA A 362 -15.15 16.02 -4.90
N GLU A 363 -15.61 15.78 -6.12
CA GLU A 363 -16.35 14.57 -6.47
C GLU A 363 -15.34 13.42 -6.55
N SER A 364 -15.65 12.30 -5.89
CA SER A 364 -14.77 11.15 -5.83
C SER A 364 -15.56 9.83 -5.90
N PRO A 365 -14.96 8.74 -6.40
CA PRO A 365 -15.56 7.41 -6.34
C PRO A 365 -15.97 7.00 -4.92
N PHE A 366 -15.19 7.38 -3.91
CA PHE A 366 -15.51 7.11 -2.50
C PHE A 366 -16.77 7.85 -2.05
N MET A 367 -16.88 9.14 -2.38
CA MET A 367 -18.08 9.94 -2.11
C MET A 367 -19.32 9.31 -2.76
N GLU A 368 -19.22 8.92 -4.04
CA GLU A 368 -20.32 8.29 -4.79
C GLU A 368 -20.79 7.00 -4.08
N LYS A 369 -19.86 6.09 -3.76
CA LYS A 369 -20.17 4.85 -3.04
C LYS A 369 -20.75 5.10 -1.64
N ALA A 370 -20.25 6.12 -0.92
CA ALA A 370 -20.77 6.48 0.39
C ALA A 370 -22.23 6.95 0.33
N ILE A 371 -22.57 7.73 -0.68
CA ILE A 371 -23.93 8.23 -0.91
C ILE A 371 -24.88 7.08 -1.26
N ASP A 372 -24.45 6.14 -2.11
CA ASP A 372 -25.23 4.94 -2.46
C ASP A 372 -25.56 4.09 -1.23
N GLU A 373 -24.67 4.07 -0.24
CA GLU A 373 -24.85 3.40 1.06
C GLU A 373 -25.65 4.25 2.08
N GLY A 374 -26.10 5.44 1.67
CA GLY A 374 -26.92 6.34 2.48
C GLY A 374 -26.14 7.21 3.48
N LEU A 375 -24.82 7.35 3.29
CA LEU A 375 -23.96 8.21 4.09
C LEU A 375 -23.77 9.56 3.39
N ALA A 376 -24.00 10.66 4.12
CA ALA A 376 -23.79 12.01 3.61
C ALA A 376 -22.31 12.42 3.79
N ILE A 377 -21.43 11.83 2.99
CA ILE A 377 -20.00 12.15 2.92
C ILE A 377 -19.73 12.89 1.61
N GLU A 378 -18.90 13.93 1.66
CA GLU A 378 -18.47 14.74 0.51
C GLU A 378 -16.94 14.85 0.50
N GLY A 379 -16.35 15.05 -0.68
CA GLY A 379 -14.91 15.24 -0.86
C GLY A 379 -14.12 13.97 -1.20
N GLY A 380 -12.81 14.14 -1.34
CA GLY A 380 -11.86 13.03 -1.46
C GLY A 380 -11.58 12.32 -0.13
N LYS A 381 -11.01 11.12 -0.20
CA LYS A 381 -10.56 10.32 0.95
C LYS A 381 -9.04 10.39 1.05
N MET A 382 -8.52 11.14 2.03
CA MET A 382 -7.09 11.16 2.31
C MET A 382 -6.64 9.82 2.90
N ASP A 383 -5.80 9.07 2.18
CA ASP A 383 -5.16 7.84 2.67
C ASP A 383 -3.70 7.67 2.24
N ASP A 384 -3.09 6.54 2.58
CA ASP A 384 -1.80 6.14 2.01
C ASP A 384 -1.99 5.85 0.51
N ILE A 385 -1.24 6.56 -0.34
CA ILE A 385 -1.34 6.47 -1.80
C ILE A 385 -0.11 5.76 -2.33
N SER A 386 -0.31 4.54 -2.82
CA SER A 386 0.74 3.69 -3.38
C SER A 386 0.46 3.37 -4.85
N VAL A 387 1.37 3.79 -5.72
CA VAL A 387 1.30 3.57 -7.17
C VAL A 387 2.52 2.79 -7.62
N VAL A 388 2.31 1.62 -8.23
CA VAL A 388 3.34 0.85 -8.93
C VAL A 388 2.93 0.69 -10.39
N VAL A 389 3.85 1.02 -11.30
CA VAL A 389 3.70 0.93 -12.76
C VAL A 389 4.75 -0.02 -13.29
N ALA A 390 4.34 -0.97 -14.12
CA ALA A 390 5.23 -1.91 -14.80
C ALA A 390 4.88 -2.01 -16.28
N SER A 391 5.87 -1.90 -17.17
CA SER A 391 5.70 -2.19 -18.60
C SER A 391 6.27 -3.55 -18.93
N CYS A 392 5.51 -4.38 -19.63
CA CYS A 392 5.97 -5.68 -20.10
C CYS A 392 6.94 -5.51 -21.28
N LYS A 393 8.19 -5.96 -21.11
CA LYS A 393 9.24 -5.87 -22.14
C LYS A 393 9.81 -7.23 -22.46
N LYS A 394 10.17 -7.46 -23.72
CA LYS A 394 10.96 -8.63 -24.09
C LYS A 394 12.44 -8.36 -23.81
N ARG A 395 13.15 -9.33 -23.22
CA ARG A 395 14.60 -9.22 -23.05
C ARG A 395 15.29 -9.33 -24.41
N ALA A 396 16.25 -8.44 -24.67
CA ALA A 396 17.20 -8.63 -25.76
C ALA A 396 18.03 -9.89 -25.46
N GLY A 397 18.06 -10.82 -26.42
CA GLY A 397 18.74 -12.12 -26.30
C GLY A 397 20.26 -12.06 -26.39
#